data_AF-A0A6B3GBW2-F1
#
_entry.id   AF-A0A6B3GBW2-F1
#
_cell.length_a   1.000
_cell.length_b   1.000
_cell.length_c   1.000
_cell.angle_alpha   90.00
_cell.angle_beta   90.00
_cell.angle_gamma   90.00
#
_symmetry.space_group_name_H-M   'P 1'
#
loop_
_entity.id
_entity.type
_entity.pdbx_description
1 polymer ?
#
loop_
_entity_poly.entity_id
_entity_poly.type
_entity_poly.pdbx_seq_one_letter_code
_entity_poly.pdbx_strand_id
1 'polypeptide(L)' 'HRVRAMFFVCGEMADGNPDLLREMADDGHVVGNHSWSHPLIPKLSRPAIRDELGRTSDVVERVLGAPPL' A
#
# COMPACT_ATOMS: atom_id res chain seq x y z
N HIS A 1 -5.77 -11.83 -20.59
CA HIS A 1 -6.69 -12.67 -19.78
C HIS A 1 -7.48 -11.77 -18.83
N ARG A 2 -8.67 -12.17 -18.36
CA ARG A 2 -9.46 -11.43 -17.35
C ARG A 2 -9.19 -12.00 -15.96
N VAL A 3 -8.01 -11.76 -15.42
CA VAL A 3 -7.58 -12.29 -14.11
C VAL A 3 -7.43 -11.12 -13.15
N ARG A 4 -7.85 -11.31 -11.90
CA ARG A 4 -7.64 -10.34 -10.82
C ARG A 4 -6.52 -10.80 -9.91
N ALA A 5 -5.71 -9.86 -9.46
CA ALA A 5 -4.63 -10.06 -8.50
C ALA A 5 -4.84 -9.20 -7.25
N MET A 6 -3.99 -9.44 -6.27
CA MET A 6 -3.82 -8.59 -5.10
C MET A 6 -2.37 -8.11 -5.08
N PHE A 7 -2.18 -6.80 -4.98
CA PHE A 7 -0.88 -6.15 -4.89
C PHE A 7 -0.68 -5.61 -3.49
N PHE A 8 0.33 -6.13 -2.79
CA PHE A 8 0.82 -5.55 -1.55
C PHE A 8 1.85 -4.50 -1.91
N VAL A 9 1.51 -3.22 -1.72
CA VAL A 9 2.33 -2.08 -2.17
C VAL A 9 3.15 -1.49 -1.03
N CYS A 10 4.39 -1.11 -1.34
CA CYS A 10 5.20 -0.31 -0.41
C CYS A 10 4.75 1.15 -0.47
N GLY A 11 4.61 1.80 0.69
CA GLY A 11 4.18 3.20 0.80
C GLY A 11 5.04 4.17 -0.02
N GLU A 12 6.36 4.01 -0.03
CA GLU A 12 7.28 4.85 -0.83
C GLU A 12 6.98 4.78 -2.33
N MET A 13 6.66 3.58 -2.82
CA MET A 13 6.35 3.35 -4.23
C MET A 13 4.95 3.85 -4.58
N ALA A 14 3.99 3.66 -3.68
CA ALA A 14 2.62 4.17 -3.82
C ALA A 14 2.60 5.70 -3.88
N ASP A 15 3.38 6.38 -3.02
CA ASP A 15 3.46 7.84 -2.95
C ASP A 15 4.11 8.43 -4.21
N GLY A 16 5.15 7.78 -4.73
CA GLY A 16 5.82 8.18 -5.97
C GLY A 16 5.05 7.85 -7.26
N ASN A 17 4.07 6.94 -7.21
CA ASN A 17 3.36 6.44 -8.40
C ASN A 17 1.84 6.36 -8.19
N PRO A 18 1.16 7.49 -7.89
CA PRO A 18 -0.27 7.48 -7.58
C PRO A 18 -1.13 7.03 -8.77
N ASP A 19 -0.69 7.28 -10.00
CA ASP A 19 -1.45 6.88 -11.20
C ASP A 19 -1.46 5.37 -11.40
N LEU A 20 -0.31 4.70 -11.17
CA LEU A 20 -0.23 3.24 -11.20
C LEU A 20 -1.10 2.61 -10.10
N LEU A 21 -1.14 3.23 -8.92
CA LEU A 21 -1.99 2.77 -7.83
C LEU A 21 -3.48 2.85 -8.20
N ARG A 22 -3.90 3.92 -8.89
CA ARG A 22 -5.26 4.04 -9.43
C ARG A 22 -5.54 3.00 -10.51
N GLU A 23 -4.61 2.80 -11.44
CA GLU A 23 -4.74 1.79 -12.50
C GLU A 23 -4.98 0.40 -11.91
N MET A 24 -4.23 0.00 -10.88
CA MET A 24 -4.46 -1.27 -10.17
C MET A 24 -5.89 -1.39 -9.66
N ALA A 25 -6.42 -0.35 -9.03
CA ALA A 25 -7.78 -0.35 -8.48
C ALA A 25 -8.85 -0.32 -9.58
N ASP A 26 -8.67 0.49 -10.62
CA ASP A 26 -9.58 0.63 -11.75
C ASP A 26 -9.67 -0.67 -12.57
N ASP A 27 -8.58 -1.43 -12.66
CA ASP A 27 -8.55 -2.78 -13.25
C ASP A 27 -9.21 -3.86 -12.37
N GLY A 28 -9.71 -3.47 -11.18
CA GLY A 28 -10.41 -4.35 -10.25
C GLY A 28 -9.50 -5.28 -9.47
N HIS A 29 -8.21 -4.92 -9.34
CA HIS A 29 -7.29 -5.60 -8.43
C HIS A 29 -7.48 -5.12 -6.99
N VAL A 30 -7.02 -5.93 -6.05
CA VAL A 30 -7.01 -5.54 -4.64
C VAL A 30 -5.67 -4.90 -4.30
N VAL A 31 -5.71 -3.78 -3.57
CA VAL A 31 -4.51 -3.13 -3.03
C VAL A 31 -4.42 -3.40 -1.53
N GLY A 32 -3.33 -4.03 -1.12
CA GLY A 32 -2.99 -4.31 0.27
C GLY A 32 -1.73 -3.56 0.74
N ASN A 33 -1.49 -3.55 2.04
CA ASN A 33 -0.41 -2.80 2.66
C ASN A 33 0.87 -3.65 2.79
N HIS A 34 2.00 -3.18 2.25
CA HIS A 34 3.30 -3.84 2.37
C HIS A 34 4.33 -3.03 3.15
N SER A 35 3.91 -2.27 4.16
CA SER A 35 4.71 -1.28 4.90
C SER A 35 5.25 -0.14 4.04
N TRP A 36 5.88 0.86 4.65
CA TRP A 36 6.29 2.07 3.96
C TRP A 36 7.56 1.82 3.16
N SER A 37 8.62 1.39 3.84
CA SER A 37 9.97 1.21 3.30
C SER A 37 10.37 -0.26 3.11
N HIS A 38 9.43 -1.19 3.34
CA HIS A 38 9.69 -2.64 3.38
C HIS A 38 10.83 -3.06 4.34
N PRO A 39 10.79 -2.64 5.62
CA PRO A 39 11.79 -3.03 6.59
C PRO A 39 11.56 -4.46 7.09
N LEU A 40 12.57 -5.03 7.74
CA LEU A 40 12.45 -6.30 8.46
C LEU A 40 11.61 -6.09 9.74
N ILE A 41 10.29 -6.28 9.65
CA ILE A 41 9.31 -6.05 10.73
C ILE A 41 9.73 -6.59 12.11
N PRO A 42 10.28 -7.81 12.26
CA PRO A 42 10.69 -8.33 13.57
C PRO A 42 11.77 -7.51 14.29
N LYS A 43 12.48 -6.63 13.56
CA LYS A 43 13.52 -5.75 14.11
C LYS A 43 12.99 -4.39 14.55
N LEU A 44 11.70 -4.11 14.34
CA LEU A 44 11.10 -2.81 14.64
C LEU A 44 10.44 -2.78 16.01
N SER A 45 10.42 -1.58 16.60
CA SER A 45 9.59 -1.28 17.76
C SER A 45 8.11 -1.20 17.35
N ARG A 46 7.19 -1.41 18.30
CA ARG A 46 5.74 -1.26 18.03
C ARG A 46 5.37 0.11 17.44
N PRO A 47 5.92 1.26 17.92
CA PRO A 47 5.69 2.55 17.27
C PRO A 47 6.18 2.59 15.82
N ALA A 48 7.36 2.04 15.51
CA ALA A 48 7.88 2.02 14.15
C ALA A 48 7.02 1.15 13.22
N ILE A 49 6.52 0.00 13.69
CA ILE A 49 5.56 -0.82 12.92
C ILE A 49 4.28 -0.02 12.62
N ARG A 50 3.77 0.74 13.59
CA ARG A 50 2.58 1.58 13.37
C ARG A 50 2.84 2.71 12.36
N ASP A 51 4.01 3.32 12.38
CA ASP A 51 4.39 4.35 11.41
C ASP A 51 4.43 3.78 9.98
N GLU A 52 5.12 2.65 9.81
CA GLU A 52 5.25 1.95 8.53
C GLU A 52 3.89 1.55 7.92
N LEU A 53 3.00 0.99 8.74
CA LEU A 53 1.67 0.60 8.29
C LEU A 53 0.77 1.83 8.07
N GLY A 54 0.77 2.78 9.02
CA GLY A 54 -0.09 3.96 9.00
C GLY A 54 0.16 4.84 7.78
N ARG A 55 1.43 5.21 7.54
CA ARG A 55 1.78 6.07 6.40
C ARG A 55 1.44 5.44 5.06
N THR A 56 1.58 4.12 4.95
CA THR A 56 1.21 3.38 3.73
C THR A 56 -0.31 3.39 3.54
N SER A 57 -1.08 3.14 4.60
CA SER A 57 -2.53 3.24 4.55
C SER A 57 -3.01 4.65 4.21
N ASP A 58 -2.39 5.69 4.76
CA ASP A 58 -2.73 7.09 4.48
C ASP A 58 -2.55 7.44 3.00
N VAL A 59 -1.47 6.99 2.37
CA VAL A 59 -1.24 7.20 0.93
C VAL A 59 -2.30 6.46 0.10
N VAL A 60 -2.55 5.19 0.42
CA VAL A 60 -3.53 4.39 -0.32
C VAL A 60 -4.92 4.99 -0.19
N GLU A 61 -5.36 5.36 1.02
CA GLU A 61 -6.66 5.98 1.25
C GLU A 61 -6.78 7.34 0.56
N ARG A 62 -5.73 8.16 0.60
CA ARG A 62 -5.70 9.45 -0.10
C ARG A 62 -5.83 9.30 -1.62
N VAL A 63 -5.23 8.27 -2.21
CA VAL A 63 -5.21 8.07 -3.67
C VAL A 63 -6.45 7.34 -4.18
N LEU A 64 -6.94 6.34 -3.44
CA LEU A 64 -8.04 5.46 -3.85
C LEU A 64 -9.39 5.79 -3.20
N GLY A 65 -9.41 6.65 -2.19
CA GLY A 65 -10.63 6.98 -1.43
C GLY A 65 -11.08 5.89 -0.46
N ALA A 66 -10.30 4.82 -0.31
CA ALA A 66 -10.56 3.72 0.62
C ALA A 66 -9.22 3.17 1.18
N PRO A 67 -9.20 2.72 2.44
CA PRO A 67 -7.98 2.14 3.02
C PRO A 67 -7.61 0.81 2.33
N PRO A 68 -6.32 0.40 2.39
CA PRO A 68 -5.90 -0.90 1.89
C PRO A 68 -6.54 -2.04 2.68
N LEU A 69 -6.71 -3.20 2.02
CA LEU A 69 -7.15 -4.45 2.66
C LEU A 69 -6.01 -5.18 3.38
#